data_AF-A0A6G9Y8F6-F1
#
_entry.id   AF-A0A6G9Y8F6-F1
#
_cell.length_a   1.000
_cell.length_b   1.000
_cell.length_c   1.000
_cell.angle_alpha   90.00
_cell.angle_beta   90.00
_cell.angle_gamma   90.00
#
_symmetry.space_group_name_H-M   'P 1'
#
loop_
_entity.id
_entity.type
_entity.pdbx_description
1 polymer ?
#
loop_
_entity_poly.entity_id
_entity_poly.type
_entity_poly.pdbx_seq_one_letter_code
_entity_poly.pdbx_strand_id
1 'polypeptide(L)'
;MPTRHSRHRKGFGRLRGESPGTRRADRQARGGDQRRPLVHQCRRPLGVPSTDADISPEGREAGHRQHPVDVPAPRPLGRDPRARQPVIRHGNARPSSKPSGLWHRLRQVNEPTGAHPHEPHGEGLASRLNWLRAGVLGANDGIVSTAGLVVGVAAATTSTNAIFTAGIAGLSAGAISMAVGEYVSVSTQRDSERALLAKERRELRDEPGYELTELAGIYRDKGLSAETARKVAEELTAHDAFTAHAEAELGLNPNELTNPWQAAFSSAVSFTLGALLPLLAILLPPVTARIPVTFAAVLIALAITGSLSARLGGSSRGRAVLRVVIGGALAMAVTYGIGQLAGISGI
;
A
#
# COMPACT_ATOMS: atom_id res chain seq x y z
N MET A 1 -71.31 6.78 44.68
CA MET A 1 -72.15 7.26 43.56
C MET A 1 -71.60 8.58 43.05
N PRO A 2 -71.46 8.81 41.74
CA PRO A 2 -71.32 10.15 41.15
C PRO A 2 -72.59 10.56 40.39
N THR A 3 -72.99 11.85 40.46
CA THR A 3 -74.23 12.34 39.85
C THR A 3 -74.04 13.64 39.06
N ARG A 4 -74.26 13.57 37.73
CA ARG A 4 -74.85 14.63 36.84
C ARG A 4 -74.11 16.00 36.79
N HIS A 5 -74.29 16.90 35.81
CA HIS A 5 -75.02 17.02 34.53
C HIS A 5 -74.06 17.78 33.56
N SER A 6 -73.72 17.39 32.33
CA SER A 6 -74.47 17.15 31.06
C SER A 6 -74.67 18.37 30.13
N ARG A 7 -74.14 18.28 28.88
CA ARG A 7 -74.60 18.96 27.63
C ARG A 7 -74.41 20.51 27.59
N HIS A 8 -74.28 21.23 26.47
CA HIS A 8 -74.30 20.95 25.01
C HIS A 8 -73.47 22.05 24.24
N ARG A 9 -73.41 22.25 22.90
CA ARG A 9 -74.25 21.80 21.77
C ARG A 9 -73.49 21.39 20.46
N LYS A 10 -73.50 22.21 19.39
CA LYS A 10 -73.05 21.97 17.98
C LYS A 10 -72.98 23.30 17.18
N GLY A 11 -72.20 23.36 16.08
CA GLY A 11 -72.31 24.36 14.99
C GLY A 11 -70.92 24.76 14.40
N PHE A 12 -70.42 24.29 13.25
CA PHE A 12 -70.80 24.53 11.83
C PHE A 12 -70.66 26.00 11.34
N GLY A 13 -69.75 26.24 10.37
CA GLY A 13 -69.58 27.52 9.66
C GLY A 13 -68.37 27.52 8.71
N ARG A 14 -68.51 28.05 7.49
CA ARG A 14 -67.47 28.14 6.43
C ARG A 14 -67.78 29.32 5.50
N LEU A 15 -66.75 30.05 5.02
CA LEU A 15 -66.61 30.80 3.74
C LEU A 15 -66.00 32.23 3.84
N ARG A 16 -64.93 32.44 3.05
CA ARG A 16 -64.52 33.58 2.16
C ARG A 16 -64.79 35.08 2.49
N GLY A 17 -63.81 35.92 2.11
CA GLY A 17 -63.87 37.39 1.95
C GLY A 17 -62.51 38.04 2.35
N GLU A 18 -61.49 38.15 1.50
CA GLU A 18 -61.22 39.17 0.44
C GLU A 18 -60.63 40.52 0.92
N SER A 19 -59.31 40.71 0.68
CA SER A 19 -58.60 41.88 0.06
C SER A 19 -58.80 43.35 0.56
N PRO A 20 -57.97 44.36 0.19
CA PRO A 20 -56.87 44.41 -0.81
C PRO A 20 -55.56 45.20 -0.43
N GLY A 21 -54.54 45.13 -1.32
CA GLY A 21 -53.49 46.17 -1.50
C GLY A 21 -52.09 45.89 -0.89
N THR A 22 -50.95 46.33 -1.46
CA THR A 22 -50.70 47.13 -2.69
C THR A 22 -49.31 46.89 -3.34
N ARG A 23 -49.23 46.95 -4.69
CA ARG A 23 -48.05 47.13 -5.59
C ARG A 23 -47.03 45.96 -5.63
N ARG A 24 -46.63 45.33 -6.76
CA ARG A 24 -46.06 45.77 -8.08
C ARG A 24 -44.64 46.38 -7.95
N ALA A 25 -43.65 46.08 -8.81
CA ALA A 25 -43.59 45.40 -10.14
C ALA A 25 -42.36 44.44 -10.20
N ASP A 26 -42.19 43.40 -11.05
CA ASP A 26 -42.77 42.91 -12.34
C ASP A 26 -41.81 43.03 -13.56
N ARG A 27 -41.91 42.06 -14.51
CA ARG A 27 -41.04 41.64 -15.65
C ARG A 27 -40.10 40.46 -15.32
N GLN A 28 -40.10 39.29 -15.99
CA GLN A 28 -40.28 38.87 -17.41
C GLN A 28 -39.12 39.25 -18.36
N ALA A 29 -38.64 38.39 -19.29
CA ALA A 29 -38.87 36.94 -19.52
C ALA A 29 -37.87 36.39 -20.58
N ARG A 30 -37.94 35.06 -20.85
CA ARG A 30 -37.27 34.30 -21.94
C ARG A 30 -35.75 34.09 -21.71
N GLY A 31 -35.12 33.00 -22.16
CA GLY A 31 -35.64 31.80 -22.86
C GLY A 31 -34.87 31.51 -24.15
N GLY A 32 -34.04 30.47 -24.15
CA GLY A 32 -33.27 30.03 -25.33
C GLY A 32 -32.47 28.76 -25.08
N ASP A 33 -32.61 27.77 -25.96
CA ASP A 33 -31.83 26.52 -26.00
C ASP A 33 -30.66 26.66 -26.97
N GLN A 34 -29.50 26.09 -26.62
CA GLN A 34 -28.59 25.50 -27.61
C GLN A 34 -27.54 24.58 -26.98
N ARG A 35 -27.09 23.59 -27.77
CA ARG A 35 -26.09 22.59 -27.41
C ARG A 35 -24.81 22.73 -28.25
N ARG A 36 -23.74 22.07 -27.76
CA ARG A 36 -22.51 21.57 -28.46
C ARG A 36 -21.24 22.44 -28.37
N PRO A 37 -20.04 21.82 -28.51
CA PRO A 37 -18.80 22.31 -27.88
C PRO A 37 -17.66 22.64 -28.85
N LEU A 38 -16.60 23.25 -28.31
CA LEU A 38 -15.26 23.39 -28.90
C LEU A 38 -14.24 23.02 -27.79
N VAL A 39 -13.31 22.06 -27.93
CA VAL A 39 -12.25 21.76 -28.94
C VAL A 39 -10.87 22.12 -28.36
N HIS A 40 -9.92 21.17 -28.44
CA HIS A 40 -8.52 21.37 -28.04
C HIS A 40 -7.87 22.52 -28.83
N GLN A 41 -6.96 23.26 -28.19
CA GLN A 41 -5.89 23.91 -28.93
C GLN A 41 -4.57 23.91 -28.14
N CYS A 42 -3.48 23.58 -28.84
CA CYS A 42 -2.13 23.45 -28.29
C CYS A 42 -1.29 24.67 -28.69
N ARG A 43 -0.47 25.21 -27.76
CA ARG A 43 0.61 26.15 -28.07
C ARG A 43 1.84 25.88 -27.21
N ARG A 44 3.02 26.02 -27.83
CA ARG A 44 4.35 25.96 -27.20
C ARG A 44 4.89 27.37 -26.86
N PRO A 45 5.94 27.50 -26.02
CA PRO A 45 6.30 28.76 -25.36
C PRO A 45 7.36 29.59 -26.09
N LEU A 46 7.41 30.89 -25.76
CA LEU A 46 8.52 31.82 -25.99
C LEU A 46 8.50 32.92 -24.91
N GLY A 47 9.66 33.54 -24.63
CA GLY A 47 9.76 34.84 -23.95
C GLY A 47 10.40 34.83 -22.55
N VAL A 48 11.71 35.12 -22.50
CA VAL A 48 12.41 35.57 -21.29
C VAL A 48 12.72 37.06 -21.46
N PRO A 49 12.53 37.90 -20.43
CA PRO A 49 13.20 39.19 -20.33
C PRO A 49 14.09 39.31 -19.07
N SER A 50 15.23 39.97 -19.24
CA SER A 50 16.00 40.59 -18.16
C SER A 50 15.47 42.04 -17.91
N THR A 51 15.97 42.90 -17.02
CA THR A 51 17.26 42.97 -16.30
C THR A 51 17.11 43.87 -15.05
N ASP A 52 17.99 43.68 -14.05
CA ASP A 52 18.57 44.65 -13.07
C ASP A 52 17.75 45.76 -12.38
N ALA A 53 17.66 45.66 -11.04
CA ALA A 53 17.88 46.72 -10.03
C ALA A 53 17.84 46.06 -8.62
N ASP A 54 18.96 45.71 -7.97
CA ASP A 54 19.97 46.57 -7.32
C ASP A 54 19.62 46.99 -5.88
N ILE A 55 19.88 46.09 -4.91
CA ILE A 55 20.13 46.39 -3.49
C ILE A 55 21.25 45.47 -2.99
N SER A 56 22.17 46.01 -2.19
CA SER A 56 23.25 45.31 -1.49
C SER A 56 23.76 46.18 -0.32
N PRO A 57 24.57 45.67 0.63
CA PRO A 57 24.75 44.27 1.05
C PRO A 57 24.71 44.07 2.59
N GLU A 58 24.38 42.88 3.09
CA GLU A 58 24.96 42.34 4.34
C GLU A 58 24.65 40.84 4.53
N GLY A 59 25.39 40.16 5.43
CA GLY A 59 25.15 38.77 5.82
C GLY A 59 25.91 37.71 5.00
N ARG A 60 26.88 37.03 5.64
CA ARG A 60 27.57 35.84 5.11
C ARG A 60 26.84 34.58 5.57
N GLU A 61 26.78 33.53 4.76
CA GLU A 61 27.44 32.24 5.05
C GLU A 61 27.34 31.21 3.90
N ALA A 62 28.00 30.05 4.07
CA ALA A 62 28.48 29.21 2.97
C ALA A 62 27.40 28.37 2.25
N GLY A 63 27.34 28.50 0.93
CA GLY A 63 26.66 27.53 0.05
C GLY A 63 27.55 26.33 -0.26
N HIS A 64 27.05 25.11 0.01
CA HIS A 64 27.75 23.87 -0.35
C HIS A 64 27.86 23.70 -1.87
N ARG A 65 29.06 23.94 -2.43
CA ARG A 65 29.41 23.43 -3.76
C ARG A 65 29.62 21.92 -3.68
N GLN A 66 28.80 21.16 -4.40
CA GLN A 66 29.07 19.73 -4.62
C GLN A 66 30.21 19.61 -5.64
N HIS A 67 31.33 19.02 -5.22
CA HIS A 67 32.40 18.63 -6.14
C HIS A 67 32.01 17.34 -6.88
N PRO A 68 32.32 17.20 -8.18
CA PRO A 68 32.29 15.89 -8.84
C PRO A 68 33.21 14.92 -8.11
N VAL A 69 32.77 13.67 -7.94
CA VAL A 69 33.60 12.59 -7.40
C VAL A 69 34.28 11.90 -8.57
N ASP A 70 35.59 12.14 -8.73
CA ASP A 70 36.39 11.43 -9.73
C ASP A 70 36.49 9.94 -9.37
N VAL A 71 35.83 9.10 -10.17
CA VAL A 71 35.93 7.64 -10.07
C VAL A 71 37.13 7.16 -10.89
N PRO A 72 38.19 6.61 -10.28
CA PRO A 72 39.38 6.19 -11.02
C PRO A 72 39.09 4.95 -11.87
N ALA A 73 39.49 4.99 -13.15
CA ALA A 73 39.33 3.88 -14.07
C ALA A 73 40.13 2.63 -13.63
N PRO A 74 39.61 1.40 -13.87
CA PRO A 74 40.30 0.17 -13.49
C PRO A 74 41.61 -0.02 -14.27
N ARG A 75 42.67 -0.42 -13.56
CA ARG A 75 43.98 -0.70 -14.17
C ARG A 75 43.95 -2.02 -14.96
N PRO A 76 44.61 -2.12 -16.13
CA PRO A 76 44.79 -3.39 -16.82
C PRO A 76 45.57 -4.40 -15.97
N LEU A 77 45.10 -5.65 -15.94
CA LEU A 77 45.87 -6.75 -15.36
C LEU A 77 47.06 -7.10 -16.27
N GLY A 78 48.26 -7.10 -15.70
CA GLY A 78 49.48 -7.46 -16.42
C GLY A 78 49.50 -8.95 -16.82
N ARG A 79 49.92 -9.24 -18.05
CA ARG A 79 50.16 -10.63 -18.51
C ARG A 79 51.43 -11.18 -17.87
N ASP A 80 51.35 -12.37 -17.28
CA ASP A 80 52.52 -13.15 -16.85
C ASP A 80 53.33 -13.63 -18.08
N PRO A 81 54.63 -13.29 -18.20
CA PRO A 81 55.48 -13.76 -19.29
C PRO A 81 55.79 -15.27 -19.30
N ARG A 82 55.36 -16.05 -18.30
CA ARG A 82 55.80 -17.45 -18.10
C ARG A 82 54.79 -18.53 -18.45
N ALA A 83 53.60 -18.17 -18.97
CA ALA A 83 52.60 -19.13 -19.45
C ALA A 83 53.05 -19.86 -20.73
N ARG A 84 53.60 -21.08 -20.59
CA ARG A 84 53.99 -21.94 -21.72
C ARG A 84 52.76 -22.43 -22.50
N GLN A 85 52.77 -22.24 -23.82
CA GLN A 85 51.75 -22.79 -24.72
C GLN A 85 51.99 -24.30 -24.99
N PRO A 86 50.95 -25.16 -24.96
CA PRO A 86 51.01 -26.51 -25.53
C PRO A 86 50.95 -26.46 -27.06
N VAL A 87 51.81 -27.23 -27.75
CA VAL A 87 51.80 -27.33 -29.21
C VAL A 87 50.70 -28.28 -29.68
N ILE A 88 49.73 -27.78 -30.46
CA ILE A 88 48.74 -28.62 -31.15
C ILE A 88 49.37 -29.23 -32.41
N ARG A 89 49.44 -30.56 -32.49
CA ARG A 89 49.73 -31.28 -33.75
C ARG A 89 48.42 -31.50 -34.52
N HIS A 90 48.37 -31.07 -35.78
CA HIS A 90 47.31 -31.49 -36.69
C HIS A 90 47.49 -32.97 -37.07
N GLY A 91 46.44 -33.77 -36.88
CA GLY A 91 46.33 -35.14 -37.37
C GLY A 91 45.10 -35.28 -38.25
N ASN A 92 45.29 -35.65 -39.52
CA ASN A 92 44.19 -35.86 -40.47
C ASN A 92 43.59 -37.27 -40.31
N ALA A 93 42.27 -37.35 -40.14
CA ALA A 93 41.50 -38.59 -40.26
C ALA A 93 40.20 -38.32 -41.03
N ARG A 94 39.82 -39.23 -41.93
CA ARG A 94 38.57 -39.15 -42.71
C ARG A 94 37.45 -39.95 -42.02
N PRO A 95 36.17 -39.56 -42.17
CA PRO A 95 35.06 -40.32 -41.61
C PRO A 95 34.82 -41.64 -42.35
N SER A 96 34.35 -42.66 -41.63
CA SER A 96 33.81 -43.90 -42.18
C SER A 96 32.44 -44.20 -41.54
N SER A 97 31.63 -45.04 -42.19
CA SER A 97 30.18 -45.08 -41.97
C SER A 97 29.66 -46.40 -41.36
N LYS A 98 28.77 -46.27 -40.36
CA LYS A 98 27.44 -46.93 -40.27
C LYS A 98 26.74 -46.60 -38.93
N PRO A 99 25.39 -46.60 -38.88
CA PRO A 99 24.65 -46.28 -37.65
C PRO A 99 24.50 -47.52 -36.73
N SER A 100 24.69 -47.32 -35.43
CA SER A 100 24.28 -48.28 -34.39
C SER A 100 22.99 -47.80 -33.71
N GLY A 101 22.16 -48.74 -33.23
CA GLY A 101 20.78 -48.51 -32.79
C GLY A 101 20.58 -47.80 -31.44
N LEU A 102 21.39 -46.79 -31.11
CA LEU A 102 21.32 -46.11 -29.81
C LEU A 102 20.12 -45.14 -29.69
N TRP A 103 19.65 -44.59 -30.82
CA TRP A 103 18.65 -43.52 -30.87
C TRP A 103 17.26 -43.89 -30.31
N HIS A 104 16.91 -45.17 -30.26
CA HIS A 104 15.65 -45.62 -29.66
C HIS A 104 15.67 -45.66 -28.11
N ARG A 105 16.82 -45.43 -27.46
CA ARG A 105 16.96 -45.50 -25.99
C ARG A 105 17.07 -44.13 -25.29
N LEU A 106 16.83 -43.03 -26.00
CA LEU A 106 16.87 -41.66 -25.48
C LEU A 106 15.52 -40.92 -25.64
N ARG A 107 14.40 -41.66 -25.67
CA ARG A 107 13.05 -41.08 -25.90
C ARG A 107 12.04 -41.28 -24.75
N GLN A 108 12.54 -41.57 -23.54
CA GLN A 108 11.73 -41.69 -22.31
C GLN A 108 12.50 -41.18 -21.08
N VAL A 109 12.74 -39.86 -21.03
CA VAL A 109 13.04 -39.16 -19.77
C VAL A 109 12.24 -37.85 -19.78
N ASN A 110 10.96 -37.94 -19.42
CA ASN A 110 10.09 -36.78 -19.24
C ASN A 110 9.84 -36.57 -17.75
N GLU A 111 10.95 -36.40 -17.02
CA GLU A 111 10.98 -36.14 -15.57
C GLU A 111 10.62 -34.68 -15.29
N PRO A 112 9.55 -34.37 -14.53
CA PRO A 112 9.25 -33.00 -14.11
C PRO A 112 10.25 -32.53 -13.05
N THR A 113 11.31 -31.85 -13.48
CA THR A 113 12.42 -31.42 -12.61
C THR A 113 12.04 -30.30 -11.65
N GLY A 114 12.47 -30.41 -10.39
CA GLY A 114 12.91 -29.24 -9.61
C GLY A 114 12.04 -28.75 -8.44
N ALA A 115 10.95 -29.42 -8.08
CA ALA A 115 10.15 -29.01 -6.92
C ALA A 115 10.84 -29.32 -5.58
N HIS A 116 11.60 -28.37 -5.02
CA HIS A 116 12.15 -28.47 -3.66
C HIS A 116 11.00 -28.39 -2.63
N PRO A 117 10.74 -29.43 -1.79
CA PRO A 117 9.51 -29.53 -0.98
C PRO A 117 9.28 -28.46 0.10
N HIS A 118 10.21 -27.51 0.29
CA HIS A 118 10.23 -26.55 1.39
C HIS A 118 10.45 -25.10 0.95
N GLU A 119 10.53 -24.81 -0.35
CA GLU A 119 10.69 -23.45 -0.86
C GLU A 119 9.32 -22.86 -1.29
N PRO A 120 8.81 -21.81 -0.62
CA PRO A 120 7.59 -21.14 -1.06
C PRO A 120 7.91 -20.27 -2.29
N HIS A 121 7.61 -20.79 -3.49
CA HIS A 121 7.95 -20.13 -4.75
C HIS A 121 7.37 -18.72 -4.90
N GLY A 122 8.26 -17.77 -5.23
CA GLY A 122 8.00 -16.46 -5.84
C GLY A 122 6.75 -15.70 -5.39
N GLU A 123 5.70 -15.82 -6.18
CA GLU A 123 4.54 -14.91 -6.29
C GLU A 123 3.83 -14.69 -4.95
N GLY A 124 3.63 -15.78 -4.20
CA GLY A 124 3.00 -15.75 -2.89
C GLY A 124 3.75 -14.89 -1.86
N LEU A 125 5.03 -14.54 -2.07
CA LEU A 125 5.79 -13.72 -1.13
C LEU A 125 5.32 -12.26 -1.12
N ALA A 126 5.10 -11.62 -2.27
CA ALA A 126 4.64 -10.23 -2.33
C ALA A 126 3.23 -10.08 -1.74
N SER A 127 2.33 -11.00 -2.11
CA SER A 127 0.98 -11.15 -1.58
C SER A 127 0.99 -11.33 -0.04
N ARG A 128 1.83 -12.24 0.48
CA ARG A 128 2.02 -12.45 1.93
C ARG A 128 2.65 -11.25 2.64
N LEU A 129 3.61 -10.54 2.04
CA LEU A 129 4.24 -9.37 2.65
C LEU A 129 3.25 -8.20 2.78
N ASN A 130 2.39 -7.99 1.78
CA ASN A 130 1.31 -7.01 1.85
C ASN A 130 0.26 -7.40 2.91
N TRP A 131 -0.16 -8.66 2.95
CA TRP A 131 -1.07 -9.15 4.00
C TRP A 131 -0.47 -9.04 5.41
N LEU A 132 0.80 -9.43 5.57
CA LEU A 132 1.53 -9.29 6.83
C LEU A 132 1.64 -7.82 7.24
N ARG A 133 1.99 -6.92 6.32
CA ARG A 133 2.02 -5.47 6.60
C ARG A 133 0.66 -4.98 7.10
N ALA A 134 -0.40 -5.24 6.33
CA ALA A 134 -1.77 -4.80 6.67
C ALA A 134 -2.24 -5.36 8.03
N GLY A 135 -2.15 -6.67 8.23
CA GLY A 135 -2.64 -7.33 9.44
C GLY A 135 -1.79 -7.09 10.70
N VAL A 136 -0.46 -6.99 10.56
CA VAL A 136 0.45 -6.76 11.71
C VAL A 136 0.46 -5.29 12.11
N LEU A 137 0.45 -4.34 11.17
CA LEU A 137 0.28 -2.93 11.51
C LEU A 137 -1.10 -2.73 12.12
N GLY A 138 -2.17 -3.27 11.51
CA GLY A 138 -3.53 -3.18 12.06
C GLY A 138 -3.63 -3.63 13.51
N ALA A 139 -3.12 -4.82 13.85
CA ALA A 139 -3.15 -5.30 15.23
C ALA A 139 -2.38 -4.39 16.21
N ASN A 140 -1.19 -3.89 15.83
CA ASN A 140 -0.39 -3.03 16.69
C ASN A 140 -1.02 -1.63 16.84
N ASP A 141 -1.49 -1.02 15.76
CA ASP A 141 -2.15 0.28 15.76
C ASP A 141 -3.46 0.23 16.55
N GLY A 142 -4.24 -0.86 16.41
CA GLY A 142 -5.43 -1.13 17.20
C GLY A 142 -5.15 -1.20 18.70
N ILE A 143 -4.10 -1.93 19.10
CA ILE A 143 -3.64 -1.97 20.51
C ILE A 143 -3.24 -0.58 20.98
N VAL A 144 -2.28 0.09 20.30
CA VAL A 144 -1.66 1.33 20.81
C VAL A 144 -2.65 2.50 20.82
N SER A 145 -3.40 2.72 19.74
CA SER A 145 -4.33 3.85 19.65
C SER A 145 -5.50 3.72 20.63
N THR A 146 -6.10 2.53 20.73
CA THR A 146 -7.20 2.27 21.66
C THR A 146 -6.72 2.33 23.11
N ALA A 147 -5.56 1.75 23.42
CA ALA A 147 -4.95 1.87 24.74
C ALA A 147 -4.71 3.33 25.13
N GLY A 148 -4.07 4.11 24.25
CA GLY A 148 -3.82 5.53 24.47
C GLY A 148 -5.12 6.29 24.77
N LEU A 149 -6.15 6.11 23.93
CA LEU A 149 -7.45 6.76 24.12
C LEU A 149 -8.11 6.39 25.44
N VAL A 150 -8.27 5.10 25.74
CA VAL A 150 -9.03 4.67 26.92
C VAL A 150 -8.28 4.92 28.24
N VAL A 151 -6.95 4.86 28.22
CA VAL A 151 -6.11 5.25 29.37
C VAL A 151 -6.20 6.76 29.63
N GLY A 152 -6.21 7.59 28.57
CA GLY A 152 -6.41 9.03 28.70
C GLY A 152 -7.78 9.39 29.27
N VAL A 153 -8.86 8.78 28.75
CA VAL A 153 -10.22 8.99 29.28
C VAL A 153 -10.33 8.47 30.73
N ALA A 154 -9.75 7.30 31.05
CA ALA A 154 -9.76 6.77 32.42
C ALA A 154 -8.89 7.57 33.41
N ALA A 155 -7.95 8.39 32.92
CA ALA A 155 -7.20 9.35 33.72
C ALA A 155 -8.00 10.64 34.00
N ALA A 156 -8.90 11.03 33.10
CA ALA A 156 -9.79 12.19 33.28
C ALA A 156 -11.07 11.87 34.08
N THR A 157 -11.62 10.65 33.98
CA THR A 157 -12.88 10.29 34.65
C THR A 157 -12.91 8.87 35.22
N THR A 158 -13.62 8.71 36.33
CA THR A 158 -13.92 7.40 36.92
C THR A 158 -15.10 6.68 36.23
N SER A 159 -15.84 7.35 35.34
CA SER A 159 -17.06 6.81 34.71
C SER A 159 -16.76 5.71 33.68
N THR A 160 -17.09 4.46 34.01
CA THR A 160 -16.95 3.31 33.09
C THR A 160 -17.80 3.48 31.82
N ASN A 161 -18.96 4.13 31.89
CA ASN A 161 -19.80 4.41 30.72
C ASN A 161 -19.14 5.41 29.75
N ALA A 162 -18.42 6.41 30.27
CA ALA A 162 -17.67 7.35 29.44
C ALA A 162 -16.48 6.64 28.76
N ILE A 163 -15.72 5.84 29.50
CA ILE A 163 -14.60 5.04 28.98
C ILE A 163 -15.09 4.05 27.90
N PHE A 164 -16.20 3.35 28.12
CA PHE A 164 -16.81 2.45 27.13
C PHE A 164 -17.25 3.18 25.87
N THR A 165 -17.96 4.31 26.02
CA THR A 165 -18.47 5.09 24.87
C THR A 165 -17.32 5.64 24.03
N ALA A 166 -16.31 6.23 24.66
CA ALA A 166 -15.11 6.72 23.98
C ALA A 166 -14.31 5.56 23.33
N GLY A 167 -14.17 4.44 24.03
CA GLY A 167 -13.46 3.26 23.54
C GLY A 167 -14.11 2.63 22.30
N ILE A 168 -15.44 2.44 22.30
CA ILE A 168 -16.18 1.92 21.13
C ILE A 168 -16.17 2.92 19.97
N ALA A 169 -16.35 4.22 20.24
CA ALA A 169 -16.28 5.25 19.21
C ALA A 169 -14.88 5.33 18.56
N GLY A 170 -13.82 5.31 19.37
CA GLY A 170 -12.43 5.33 18.91
C GLY A 170 -12.03 4.07 18.16
N LEU A 171 -12.42 2.89 18.65
CA LEU A 171 -12.23 1.61 17.96
C LEU A 171 -12.89 1.64 16.58
N SER A 172 -14.14 2.07 16.50
CA SER A 172 -14.90 2.14 15.25
C SER A 172 -14.30 3.14 14.27
N ALA A 173 -13.95 4.34 14.74
CA ALA A 173 -13.31 5.38 13.93
C ALA A 173 -11.93 4.95 13.42
N GLY A 174 -11.11 4.32 14.27
CA GLY A 174 -9.80 3.80 13.90
C GLY A 174 -9.87 2.67 12.87
N ALA A 175 -10.75 1.68 13.11
CA ALA A 175 -10.96 0.56 12.18
C ALA A 175 -11.45 1.03 10.80
N ILE A 176 -12.41 1.97 10.76
CA ILE A 176 -12.92 2.55 9.50
C ILE A 176 -11.85 3.39 8.80
N SER A 177 -11.15 4.26 9.55
CA SER A 177 -10.07 5.10 9.01
C SER A 177 -8.96 4.24 8.38
N MET A 178 -8.54 3.16 9.05
CA MET A 178 -7.53 2.25 8.54
C MET A 178 -8.02 1.43 7.33
N ALA A 179 -9.29 0.99 7.34
CA ALA A 179 -9.90 0.30 6.20
C ALA A 179 -9.91 1.20 4.96
N VAL A 180 -10.33 2.46 5.11
CA VAL A 180 -10.38 3.44 4.01
C VAL A 180 -8.97 3.81 3.54
N GLY A 181 -8.01 4.04 4.44
CA GLY A 181 -6.63 4.35 4.10
C GLY A 181 -5.95 3.23 3.30
N GLU A 182 -6.08 1.98 3.75
CA GLU A 182 -5.54 0.81 3.04
C GLU A 182 -6.29 0.56 1.72
N TYR A 183 -7.63 0.74 1.67
CA TYR A 183 -8.40 0.65 0.43
C TYR A 183 -7.91 1.66 -0.63
N VAL A 184 -7.74 2.93 -0.25
CA VAL A 184 -7.31 4.00 -1.18
C VAL A 184 -5.87 3.77 -1.64
N SER A 185 -4.98 3.39 -0.73
CA SER A 185 -3.58 3.06 -1.04
C SER A 185 -3.49 1.91 -2.07
N VAL A 186 -4.12 0.77 -1.77
CA VAL A 186 -4.05 -0.42 -2.62
C VAL A 186 -4.87 -0.23 -3.92
N SER A 187 -5.92 0.60 -3.93
CA SER A 187 -6.61 0.96 -5.18
C SER A 187 -5.71 1.78 -6.09
N THR A 188 -4.94 2.72 -5.54
CA THR A 188 -3.98 3.54 -6.30
C THR A 188 -2.87 2.67 -6.90
N GLN A 189 -2.38 1.68 -6.14
CA GLN A 189 -1.47 0.66 -6.67
C GLN A 189 -2.14 -0.12 -7.82
N ARG A 190 -3.33 -0.69 -7.59
CA ARG A 190 -4.03 -1.52 -8.59
C ARG A 190 -4.33 -0.77 -9.89
N ASP A 191 -4.70 0.49 -9.82
CA ASP A 191 -4.98 1.30 -11.01
C ASP A 191 -3.69 1.69 -11.74
N SER A 192 -2.55 1.73 -11.06
CA SER A 192 -1.21 1.83 -11.68
C SER A 192 -0.83 0.52 -12.37
N GLU A 193 -1.02 -0.63 -11.72
CA GLU A 193 -0.83 -1.98 -12.30
C GLU A 193 -1.67 -2.14 -13.58
N ARG A 194 -2.94 -1.76 -13.53
CA ARG A 194 -3.86 -1.74 -14.69
C ARG A 194 -3.42 -0.79 -15.80
N ALA A 195 -2.89 0.39 -15.47
CA ALA A 195 -2.43 1.36 -16.45
C ALA A 195 -1.22 0.82 -17.23
N LEU A 196 -0.27 0.17 -16.55
CA LEU A 196 0.88 -0.49 -17.17
C LEU A 196 0.44 -1.66 -18.06
N LEU A 197 -0.41 -2.58 -17.56
CA LEU A 197 -0.94 -3.68 -18.38
C LEU A 197 -1.84 -3.21 -19.54
N ALA A 198 -2.36 -1.97 -19.49
CA ALA A 198 -3.10 -1.34 -20.59
C ALA A 198 -2.24 -0.46 -21.52
N LYS A 199 -0.96 -0.24 -21.18
CA LYS A 199 0.11 0.30 -22.03
C LYS A 199 0.69 -0.86 -22.86
N GLU A 200 1.13 -1.90 -22.15
CA GLU A 200 1.60 -3.21 -22.65
C GLU A 200 0.75 -3.78 -23.80
N ARG A 201 -0.57 -3.93 -23.59
CA ARG A 201 -1.52 -4.42 -24.60
C ARG A 201 -1.71 -3.50 -25.82
N ARG A 202 -1.03 -2.36 -25.87
CA ARG A 202 -0.96 -1.50 -27.05
C ARG A 202 0.34 -1.74 -27.79
N GLU A 203 1.46 -1.72 -27.09
CA GLU A 203 2.79 -1.93 -27.67
C GLU A 203 2.90 -3.33 -28.31
N LEU A 204 2.44 -4.39 -27.64
CA LEU A 204 2.32 -5.75 -28.22
C LEU A 204 1.40 -5.88 -29.45
N ARG A 205 0.53 -4.90 -29.71
CA ARG A 205 -0.36 -4.88 -30.90
C ARG A 205 0.20 -3.97 -31.98
N ASP A 206 0.72 -2.81 -31.59
CA ASP A 206 1.06 -1.70 -32.47
C ASP A 206 2.54 -1.78 -32.93
N GLU A 207 3.43 -2.32 -32.11
CA GLU A 207 4.89 -2.43 -32.36
C GLU A 207 5.52 -3.82 -32.05
N PRO A 208 4.88 -4.98 -32.34
CA PRO A 208 5.30 -6.31 -31.85
C PRO A 208 6.73 -6.77 -32.24
N GLY A 209 7.36 -6.16 -33.25
CA GLY A 209 8.76 -6.43 -33.60
C GLY A 209 9.77 -5.71 -32.69
N TYR A 210 9.37 -4.59 -32.08
CA TYR A 210 10.12 -3.91 -31.03
C TYR A 210 10.05 -4.74 -29.74
N GLU A 211 8.85 -5.11 -29.33
CA GLU A 211 8.57 -5.96 -28.15
C GLU A 211 9.39 -7.25 -28.11
N LEU A 212 9.41 -8.02 -29.21
CA LEU A 212 10.20 -9.24 -29.31
C LEU A 212 11.72 -8.99 -29.19
N THR A 213 12.17 -7.77 -29.47
CA THR A 213 13.56 -7.33 -29.32
C THR A 213 13.85 -6.83 -27.89
N GLU A 214 12.90 -6.16 -27.25
CA GLU A 214 12.93 -5.75 -25.84
C GLU A 214 12.98 -6.97 -24.91
N LEU A 215 12.08 -7.94 -25.08
CA LEU A 215 12.04 -9.18 -24.30
C LEU A 215 13.37 -9.96 -24.42
N ALA A 216 13.93 -10.04 -25.63
CA ALA A 216 15.25 -10.63 -25.85
C ALA A 216 16.38 -9.83 -25.18
N GLY A 217 16.26 -8.50 -25.10
CA GLY A 217 17.13 -7.62 -24.32
C GLY A 217 17.06 -7.94 -22.82
N ILE A 218 15.85 -7.98 -22.25
CA ILE A 218 15.60 -8.31 -20.84
C ILE A 218 16.22 -9.65 -20.45
N TYR A 219 16.06 -10.70 -21.28
CA TYR A 219 16.64 -12.01 -21.00
C TYR A 219 18.17 -12.06 -21.18
N ARG A 220 18.72 -11.32 -22.14
CA ARG A 220 20.18 -11.15 -22.29
C ARG A 220 20.78 -10.45 -21.06
N ASP A 221 20.10 -9.43 -20.54
CA ASP A 221 20.58 -8.63 -19.41
C ASP A 221 20.38 -9.36 -18.07
N LYS A 222 19.46 -10.34 -18.01
CA LYS A 222 19.40 -11.41 -16.99
C LYS A 222 20.52 -12.46 -17.13
N GLY A 223 21.40 -12.36 -18.13
CA GLY A 223 22.63 -13.14 -18.29
C GLY A 223 22.66 -14.17 -19.41
N LEU A 224 21.63 -14.26 -20.26
CA LEU A 224 21.61 -15.22 -21.38
C LEU A 224 22.48 -14.75 -22.56
N SER A 225 22.98 -15.70 -23.36
CA SER A 225 23.60 -15.37 -24.65
C SER A 225 22.56 -14.76 -25.61
N ALA A 226 22.98 -13.93 -26.56
CA ALA A 226 22.04 -13.27 -27.49
C ALA A 226 21.18 -14.27 -28.29
N GLU A 227 21.74 -15.42 -28.68
CA GLU A 227 21.02 -16.50 -29.35
C GLU A 227 19.96 -17.13 -28.42
N THR A 228 20.35 -17.49 -27.19
CA THR A 228 19.44 -18.09 -26.21
C THR A 228 18.34 -17.11 -25.79
N ALA A 229 18.68 -15.84 -25.55
CA ALA A 229 17.72 -14.82 -25.14
C ALA A 229 16.70 -14.52 -26.26
N ARG A 230 17.14 -14.44 -27.52
CA ARG A 230 16.25 -14.26 -28.66
C ARG A 230 15.31 -15.45 -28.86
N LYS A 231 15.82 -16.67 -28.67
CA LYS A 231 15.02 -17.90 -28.71
C LYS A 231 14.00 -17.98 -27.56
N VAL A 232 14.40 -17.64 -26.33
CA VAL A 232 13.49 -17.57 -25.18
C VAL A 232 12.38 -16.56 -25.42
N ALA A 233 12.70 -15.38 -25.96
CA ALA A 233 11.69 -14.40 -26.34
C ALA A 233 10.73 -14.96 -27.40
N GLU A 234 11.22 -15.58 -28.48
CA GLU A 234 10.37 -16.20 -29.51
C GLU A 234 9.46 -17.30 -28.95
N GLU A 235 9.97 -18.20 -28.11
CA GLU A 235 9.20 -19.30 -27.51
C GLU A 235 8.15 -18.80 -26.50
N LEU A 236 8.46 -17.75 -25.72
CA LEU A 236 7.51 -17.14 -24.79
C LEU A 236 6.45 -16.28 -25.49
N THR A 237 6.84 -15.44 -26.46
CA THR A 237 5.92 -14.65 -27.29
C THR A 237 4.95 -15.54 -28.06
N ALA A 238 5.38 -16.70 -28.53
CA ALA A 238 4.52 -17.69 -29.20
C ALA A 238 3.55 -18.43 -28.26
N HIS A 239 3.82 -18.45 -26.95
CA HIS A 239 2.95 -19.05 -25.94
C HIS A 239 1.95 -18.03 -25.38
N ASP A 240 2.44 -16.95 -24.77
CA ASP A 240 1.67 -15.80 -24.30
C ASP A 240 2.58 -14.58 -24.15
N ALA A 241 2.66 -13.76 -25.19
CA ALA A 241 3.45 -12.54 -25.20
C ALA A 241 3.06 -11.55 -24.10
N PHE A 242 1.76 -11.45 -23.76
CA PHE A 242 1.26 -10.47 -22.80
C PHE A 242 1.65 -10.84 -21.36
N THR A 243 1.53 -12.12 -20.99
CA THR A 243 2.01 -12.59 -19.69
C THR A 243 3.54 -12.57 -19.64
N ALA A 244 4.22 -12.95 -20.73
CA ALA A 244 5.69 -12.93 -20.79
C ALA A 244 6.28 -11.53 -20.57
N HIS A 245 5.75 -10.48 -21.21
CA HIS A 245 6.20 -9.11 -20.98
C HIS A 245 5.82 -8.60 -19.58
N ALA A 246 4.57 -8.83 -19.15
CA ALA A 246 4.12 -8.39 -17.83
C ALA A 246 4.98 -8.97 -16.68
N GLU A 247 5.39 -10.24 -16.78
CA GLU A 247 6.31 -10.84 -15.80
C GLU A 247 7.77 -10.40 -16.01
N ALA A 248 8.25 -10.29 -17.25
CA ALA A 248 9.66 -10.08 -17.54
C ALA A 248 10.12 -8.61 -17.39
N GLU A 249 9.28 -7.65 -17.80
CA GLU A 249 9.50 -6.20 -17.73
C GLU A 249 8.87 -5.59 -16.47
N LEU A 250 7.53 -5.72 -16.33
CA LEU A 250 6.77 -5.01 -15.30
C LEU A 250 6.86 -5.67 -13.92
N GLY A 251 7.23 -6.96 -13.86
CA GLY A 251 7.23 -7.76 -12.63
C GLY A 251 5.83 -8.05 -12.08
N LEU A 252 4.81 -8.04 -12.95
CA LEU A 252 3.39 -8.20 -12.60
C LEU A 252 2.84 -9.50 -13.20
N ASN A 253 2.25 -10.37 -12.37
CA ASN A 253 1.35 -11.41 -12.88
C ASN A 253 -0.01 -10.77 -13.23
N PRO A 254 -0.49 -10.79 -14.49
CA PRO A 254 -1.76 -10.15 -14.87
C PRO A 254 -3.01 -10.72 -14.17
N ASN A 255 -2.89 -11.91 -13.57
CA ASN A 255 -3.99 -12.64 -12.93
C ASN A 255 -4.04 -12.43 -11.40
N GLU A 256 -2.90 -12.12 -10.75
CA GLU A 256 -2.82 -11.84 -9.28
C GLU A 256 -2.63 -10.33 -8.98
N LEU A 257 -3.40 -9.47 -9.66
CA LEU A 257 -3.44 -8.04 -9.34
C LEU A 257 -3.92 -7.76 -7.91
N THR A 258 -3.41 -6.68 -7.30
CA THR A 258 -3.72 -6.34 -5.91
C THR A 258 -5.21 -6.18 -5.63
N ASN A 259 -5.62 -6.53 -4.40
CA ASN A 259 -7.02 -6.57 -3.98
C ASN A 259 -7.31 -5.58 -2.83
N PRO A 260 -7.80 -4.36 -3.13
CA PRO A 260 -8.05 -3.33 -2.12
C PRO A 260 -9.06 -3.73 -1.05
N TRP A 261 -10.10 -4.51 -1.40
CA TRP A 261 -11.12 -4.95 -0.47
C TRP A 261 -10.58 -5.94 0.58
N GLN A 262 -9.73 -6.86 0.15
CA GLN A 262 -9.08 -7.83 1.03
C GLN A 262 -8.10 -7.15 1.98
N ALA A 263 -7.30 -6.20 1.48
CA ALA A 263 -6.39 -5.42 2.31
C ALA A 263 -7.14 -4.58 3.35
N ALA A 264 -8.16 -3.82 2.92
CA ALA A 264 -9.00 -2.99 3.78
C ALA A 264 -9.71 -3.79 4.88
N PHE A 265 -10.35 -4.91 4.52
CA PHE A 265 -11.05 -5.76 5.49
C PHE A 265 -10.06 -6.45 6.45
N SER A 266 -8.90 -6.91 5.96
CA SER A 266 -7.88 -7.50 6.83
C SER A 266 -7.34 -6.49 7.84
N SER A 267 -7.06 -5.25 7.42
CA SER A 267 -6.65 -4.17 8.33
C SER A 267 -7.74 -3.83 9.34
N ALA A 268 -9.01 -3.72 8.92
CA ALA A 268 -10.15 -3.43 9.80
C ALA A 268 -10.34 -4.50 10.89
N VAL A 269 -10.27 -5.78 10.51
CA VAL A 269 -10.41 -6.91 11.44
C VAL A 269 -9.20 -6.98 12.37
N SER A 270 -7.98 -6.87 11.86
CA SER A 270 -6.77 -6.87 12.69
C SER A 270 -6.75 -5.70 13.69
N PHE A 271 -7.12 -4.50 13.26
CA PHE A 271 -7.28 -3.34 14.14
C PHE A 271 -8.31 -3.61 15.23
N THR A 272 -9.49 -4.11 14.86
CA THR A 272 -10.55 -4.44 15.81
C THR A 272 -10.08 -5.46 16.85
N LEU A 273 -9.44 -6.55 16.41
CA LEU A 273 -8.91 -7.58 17.31
C LEU A 273 -7.81 -7.05 18.24
N GLY A 274 -6.95 -6.16 17.75
CA GLY A 274 -5.95 -5.47 18.57
C GLY A 274 -6.59 -4.53 19.60
N ALA A 275 -7.60 -3.77 19.19
CA ALA A 275 -8.32 -2.79 20.02
C ALA A 275 -9.18 -3.41 21.13
N LEU A 276 -9.68 -4.64 20.95
CA LEU A 276 -10.45 -5.34 21.98
C LEU A 276 -9.64 -5.59 23.26
N LEU A 277 -8.33 -5.84 23.18
CA LEU A 277 -7.49 -6.14 24.34
C LEU A 277 -7.41 -4.97 25.34
N PRO A 278 -6.99 -3.73 24.98
CA PRO A 278 -7.01 -2.60 25.90
C PRO A 278 -8.42 -2.20 26.32
N LEU A 279 -9.42 -2.33 25.43
CA LEU A 279 -10.81 -2.01 25.75
C LEU A 279 -11.38 -2.94 26.83
N LEU A 280 -11.06 -4.23 26.82
CA LEU A 280 -11.44 -5.14 27.89
C LEU A 280 -10.58 -4.92 29.16
N ALA A 281 -9.28 -4.67 29.00
CA ALA A 281 -8.37 -4.45 30.12
C ALA A 281 -8.66 -3.19 30.95
N ILE A 282 -9.30 -2.16 30.36
CA ILE A 282 -9.69 -0.93 31.07
C ILE A 282 -11.11 -1.01 31.67
N LEU A 283 -11.99 -1.86 31.14
CA LEU A 283 -13.40 -1.93 31.52
C LEU A 283 -13.70 -3.01 32.58
N LEU A 284 -12.99 -4.13 32.57
CA LEU A 284 -13.25 -5.26 33.46
C LEU A 284 -12.67 -5.13 34.88
N PRO A 285 -11.46 -4.57 35.11
CA PRO A 285 -10.91 -4.44 36.47
C PRO A 285 -11.58 -3.32 37.28
N PRO A 286 -11.50 -3.35 38.62
CA PRO A 286 -12.01 -2.26 39.46
C PRO A 286 -11.28 -0.94 39.18
N VAL A 287 -11.96 0.17 39.50
CA VAL A 287 -11.54 1.56 39.21
C VAL A 287 -10.09 1.86 39.60
N THR A 288 -9.62 1.32 40.73
CA THR A 288 -8.26 1.49 41.26
C THR A 288 -7.18 0.69 40.52
N ALA A 289 -7.55 -0.38 39.81
CA ALA A 289 -6.61 -1.31 39.18
C ALA A 289 -6.59 -1.23 37.65
N ARG A 290 -7.66 -0.74 37.00
CA ARG A 290 -7.81 -0.80 35.53
C ARG A 290 -6.69 -0.14 34.74
N ILE A 291 -6.13 0.99 35.21
CA ILE A 291 -5.02 1.67 34.51
C ILE A 291 -3.74 0.82 34.55
N PRO A 292 -3.18 0.43 35.71
CA PRO A 292 -1.99 -0.42 35.73
C PRO A 292 -2.21 -1.80 35.08
N VAL A 293 -3.42 -2.39 35.18
CA VAL A 293 -3.77 -3.62 34.45
C VAL A 293 -3.76 -3.41 32.94
N THR A 294 -4.28 -2.28 32.43
CA THR A 294 -4.25 -1.95 31.00
C THR A 294 -2.82 -1.76 30.51
N PHE A 295 -1.98 -0.99 31.24
CA PHE A 295 -0.55 -0.86 30.92
C PHE A 295 0.14 -2.23 30.85
N ALA A 296 -0.03 -3.09 31.87
CA ALA A 296 0.58 -4.41 31.89
C ALA A 296 0.11 -5.30 30.72
N ALA A 297 -1.21 -5.38 30.50
CA ALA A 297 -1.80 -6.17 29.42
C ALA A 297 -1.33 -5.70 28.03
N VAL A 298 -1.29 -4.37 27.80
CA VAL A 298 -0.86 -3.77 26.54
C VAL A 298 0.64 -4.00 26.31
N LEU A 299 1.51 -3.80 27.30
CA LEU A 299 2.95 -4.02 27.13
C LEU A 299 3.28 -5.50 26.87
N ILE A 300 2.55 -6.44 27.49
CA ILE A 300 2.63 -7.88 27.20
C ILE A 300 2.15 -8.17 25.77
N ALA A 301 1.00 -7.61 25.37
CA ALA A 301 0.46 -7.79 24.02
C ALA A 301 1.44 -7.28 22.95
N LEU A 302 2.00 -6.08 23.12
CA LEU A 302 2.98 -5.46 22.23
C LEU A 302 4.32 -6.23 22.17
N ALA A 303 4.72 -6.89 23.26
CA ALA A 303 5.87 -7.79 23.25
C ALA A 303 5.58 -9.09 22.47
N ILE A 304 4.37 -9.65 22.59
CA ILE A 304 3.92 -10.83 21.84
C ILE A 304 3.79 -10.50 20.35
N THR A 305 3.06 -9.45 19.99
CA THR A 305 2.87 -9.03 18.60
C THR A 305 4.19 -8.60 17.98
N GLY A 306 5.04 -7.82 18.65
CA GLY A 306 6.37 -7.43 18.16
C GLY A 306 7.30 -8.64 17.93
N SER A 307 7.22 -9.66 18.78
CA SER A 307 7.97 -10.92 18.63
C SER A 307 7.44 -11.74 17.44
N LEU A 308 6.12 -11.82 17.26
CA LEU A 308 5.48 -12.50 16.12
C LEU A 308 5.76 -11.77 14.79
N SER A 309 5.66 -10.44 14.78
CA SER A 309 6.00 -9.57 13.66
C SER A 309 7.40 -9.87 13.13
N ALA A 310 8.38 -9.95 14.04
CA ALA A 310 9.75 -10.24 13.69
C ALA A 310 9.99 -11.68 13.21
N ARG A 311 9.23 -12.66 13.73
CA ARG A 311 9.27 -14.04 13.23
C ARG A 311 8.77 -14.12 11.79
N LEU A 312 7.63 -13.48 11.50
CA LEU A 312 6.99 -13.51 10.19
C LEU A 312 7.76 -12.68 9.15
N GLY A 313 8.31 -11.53 9.54
CA GLY A 313 9.17 -10.68 8.71
C GLY A 313 10.67 -10.99 8.80
N GLY A 314 11.07 -12.21 9.18
CA GLY A 314 12.47 -12.69 9.13
C GLY A 314 13.53 -11.85 9.88
N SER A 315 13.13 -11.05 10.87
CA SER A 315 13.97 -9.97 11.43
C SER A 315 14.33 -10.14 12.91
N SER A 316 15.26 -9.32 13.41
CA SER A 316 15.78 -9.40 14.77
C SER A 316 14.71 -9.09 15.83
N ARG A 317 14.16 -10.12 16.48
CA ARG A 317 13.06 -10.05 17.46
C ARG A 317 13.22 -8.92 18.50
N GLY A 318 14.39 -8.81 19.13
CA GLY A 318 14.64 -7.79 20.15
C GLY A 318 14.42 -6.36 19.67
N ARG A 319 14.89 -5.99 18.47
CA ARG A 319 14.72 -4.63 17.91
C ARG A 319 13.27 -4.34 17.48
N ALA A 320 12.48 -5.36 17.17
CA ALA A 320 11.06 -5.19 16.86
C ALA A 320 10.25 -4.98 18.15
N VAL A 321 10.39 -5.90 19.11
CA VAL A 321 9.77 -5.81 20.45
C VAL A 321 10.09 -4.47 21.10
N LEU A 322 11.36 -4.07 21.16
CA LEU A 322 11.77 -2.84 21.82
C LEU A 322 11.10 -1.59 21.23
N ARG A 323 11.02 -1.47 19.90
CA ARG A 323 10.36 -0.34 19.23
C ARG A 323 8.86 -0.27 19.54
N VAL A 324 8.17 -1.40 19.41
CA VAL A 324 6.71 -1.47 19.59
C VAL A 324 6.32 -1.28 21.05
N VAL A 325 7.06 -1.87 21.99
CA VAL A 325 6.82 -1.74 23.44
C VAL A 325 7.15 -0.32 23.93
N ILE A 326 8.28 0.29 23.53
CA ILE A 326 8.59 1.69 23.91
C ILE A 326 7.59 2.67 23.30
N GLY A 327 7.23 2.50 22.02
CA GLY A 327 6.25 3.34 21.35
C GLY A 327 4.88 3.31 22.04
N GLY A 328 4.37 2.11 22.36
CA GLY A 328 3.12 1.96 23.10
C GLY A 328 3.18 2.47 24.54
N ALA A 329 4.30 2.25 25.25
CA ALA A 329 4.50 2.79 26.60
C ALA A 329 4.47 4.32 26.61
N LEU A 330 5.19 4.95 25.66
CA LEU A 330 5.23 6.41 25.52
C LEU A 330 3.86 6.98 25.13
N ALA A 331 3.17 6.35 24.18
CA ALA A 331 1.82 6.77 23.76
C ALA A 331 0.84 6.76 24.94
N MET A 332 0.77 5.66 25.71
CA MET A 332 -0.08 5.57 26.89
C MET A 332 0.33 6.55 28.00
N ALA A 333 1.63 6.79 28.21
CA ALA A 333 2.10 7.74 29.21
C ALA A 333 1.74 9.19 28.85
N VAL A 334 1.86 9.57 27.58
CA VAL A 334 1.47 10.90 27.08
C VAL A 334 -0.04 11.10 27.17
N THR A 335 -0.86 10.14 26.72
CA THR A 335 -2.32 10.28 26.81
C THR A 335 -2.85 10.22 28.24
N TYR A 336 -2.23 9.42 29.12
CA TYR A 336 -2.48 9.47 30.56
C TYR A 336 -2.23 10.87 31.14
N GLY A 337 -1.09 11.48 30.80
CA GLY A 337 -0.75 12.84 31.23
C GLY A 337 -1.74 13.89 30.73
N ILE A 338 -2.16 13.82 29.46
CA ILE A 338 -3.20 14.68 28.89
C ILE A 338 -4.54 14.49 29.63
N GLY A 339 -4.92 13.25 29.92
CA GLY A 339 -6.13 12.93 30.67
C GLY A 339 -6.13 13.47 32.11
N GLN A 340 -4.99 13.35 32.82
CA GLN A 340 -4.82 13.98 34.14
C GLN A 340 -4.99 15.50 34.07
N LEU A 341 -4.37 16.16 33.08
CA LEU A 341 -4.49 17.61 32.90
C LEU A 341 -5.94 18.03 32.59
N ALA A 342 -6.67 17.30 31.74
CA ALA A 342 -8.07 17.55 31.45
C ALA A 342 -8.97 17.40 32.70
N GLY A 343 -8.82 16.29 33.43
CA GLY A 343 -9.56 16.03 34.67
C GLY A 343 -9.31 17.06 35.78
N ILE A 344 -8.07 17.55 35.91
CA ILE A 344 -7.72 18.67 36.81
C ILE A 344 -8.32 20.00 36.34
N SER A 345 -8.45 20.22 35.02
CA SER A 345 -9.00 21.44 34.44
C SER A 345 -10.54 21.50 34.43
N GLY A 346 -11.22 20.38 34.69
CA GLY A 346 -12.68 20.28 34.61
C GLY A 346 -13.23 20.24 33.17
N ILE A 347 -12.46 19.70 32.23
CA ILE A 347 -12.80 19.55 30.80
C ILE A 347 -13.06 18.08 30.47
#